data_AF-A0A967UEE1-F1
#
_entry.id   AF-A0A967UEE1-F1
#
_cell.length_a   1.000
_cell.length_b   1.000
_cell.length_c   1.000
_cell.angle_alpha   90.00
_cell.angle_beta   90.00
_cell.angle_gamma   90.00
#
_symmetry.space_group_name_H-M   'P 1'
#
loop_
_entity.id
_entity.type
_entity.pdbx_description
1 polymer ?
#
loop_
_entity_poly.entity_id
_entity_poly.type
_entity_poly.pdbx_seq_one_letter_code
_entity_poly.pdbx_strand_id
1 'polypeptide(L)'
;MKLKWFLLVWSWGLLPIILWGQEAATPLSIDDCIRIALQNNSQLKIAKNQLKIAEKDHDASYSNILPTIDVSASGSKFKQAPSSYA
;
A
#
# COMPACT_ATOMS: atom_id res chain seq x y z
N MET A 1 -9.76 -62.13 -2.17
CA MET A 1 -11.12 -61.63 -1.83
C MET A 1 -11.16 -60.59 -0.70
N LYS A 2 -10.18 -60.51 0.22
CA LYS A 2 -10.21 -59.58 1.37
C LYS A 2 -9.83 -58.12 1.08
N LEU A 3 -9.12 -57.86 -0.03
CA LEU A 3 -8.67 -56.51 -0.41
C LEU A 3 -9.78 -55.63 -1.01
N LYS A 4 -10.71 -56.21 -1.78
CA LYS A 4 -11.88 -55.50 -2.35
C LYS A 4 -12.84 -55.00 -1.27
N TRP A 5 -12.98 -55.76 -0.17
CA TRP A 5 -13.85 -55.39 0.95
C TRP A 5 -13.27 -54.23 1.77
N PHE A 6 -11.95 -54.18 1.93
CA PHE A 6 -11.26 -53.07 2.59
C PHE A 6 -11.39 -51.76 1.82
N LEU A 7 -11.31 -51.82 0.47
CA LEU A 7 -11.49 -50.65 -0.39
C LEU A 7 -12.92 -50.08 -0.37
N LEU A 8 -13.94 -50.94 -0.21
CA LEU A 8 -15.34 -50.50 -0.10
C LEU A 8 -15.62 -49.80 1.25
N VAL A 9 -15.03 -50.29 2.35
CA VAL A 9 -15.16 -49.67 3.68
C VAL A 9 -14.42 -48.32 3.75
N TRP A 10 -13.25 -48.23 3.11
CA TRP A 10 -12.51 -46.96 2.98
C TRP A 10 -13.24 -45.94 2.11
N SER A 11 -13.90 -46.38 1.03
CA SER A 11 -14.72 -45.52 0.17
C SER A 11 -15.96 -44.97 0.90
N TRP A 12 -16.60 -45.79 1.73
CA TRP A 12 -17.79 -45.37 2.52
C TRP A 12 -17.43 -44.37 3.63
N GLY A 13 -16.23 -44.47 4.21
CA GLY A 13 -15.75 -43.56 5.26
C GLY A 13 -15.22 -42.21 4.75
N LEU A 14 -14.79 -42.13 3.48
CA LEU A 14 -14.27 -40.90 2.86
C LEU A 14 -15.37 -40.01 2.25
N LEU A 15 -16.54 -40.57 1.94
CA LEU A 15 -17.69 -39.83 1.40
C LEU A 15 -18.30 -38.78 2.36
N PRO A 16 -18.46 -39.02 3.68
CA PRO A 16 -19.04 -38.00 4.56
C PRO A 16 -18.12 -36.81 4.79
N ILE A 17 -16.79 -36.91 4.65
CA ILE A 17 -15.88 -35.77 4.91
C ILE A 17 -16.07 -34.62 3.90
N ILE A 18 -16.56 -34.91 2.70
CA ILE A 18 -16.80 -33.89 1.66
C ILE A 18 -18.08 -33.09 1.94
N LEU A 19 -19.05 -33.65 2.66
CA LEU A 19 -20.33 -33.00 2.94
C LEU A 19 -20.30 -32.05 4.15
N TRP A 20 -19.32 -32.17 5.04
CA TRP A 20 -19.23 -31.39 6.28
C TRP A 20 -18.28 -30.19 6.16
N GLY A 21 -17.88 -29.85 4.93
CA GLY A 21 -16.99 -28.73 4.62
C GLY A 21 -17.66 -27.59 3.86
N GLN A 22 -18.99 -27.60 3.73
CA GLN A 22 -19.72 -26.47 3.14
C GLN A 22 -19.97 -25.43 4.23
N GLU A 23 -18.88 -24.78 4.68
CA GLU A 23 -18.95 -23.49 5.35
C GLU A 23 -19.69 -22.57 4.39
N ALA A 24 -20.97 -22.32 4.69
CA ALA A 24 -21.81 -21.47 3.89
C ALA A 24 -21.11 -20.12 3.78
N ALA A 25 -20.52 -19.86 2.62
CA ALA A 25 -20.01 -18.55 2.26
C ALA A 25 -21.23 -17.63 2.29
N THR A 26 -21.45 -17.01 3.46
CA THR A 26 -22.45 -15.97 3.61
C THR A 26 -22.14 -14.95 2.53
N PRO A 27 -23.09 -14.66 1.61
CA PRO A 27 -22.86 -13.65 0.61
C PRO A 27 -22.70 -12.36 1.38
N LEU A 28 -21.45 -11.92 1.51
CA LEU A 28 -21.08 -10.65 2.10
C LEU A 28 -22.00 -9.61 1.45
N SER A 29 -22.91 -9.04 2.24
CA SER A 29 -23.96 -8.15 1.75
C SER A 29 -23.32 -7.10 0.84
N ILE A 30 -24.01 -6.69 -0.23
CA ILE A 30 -23.49 -5.70 -1.18
C ILE A 30 -22.94 -4.46 -0.43
N ASP A 31 -23.54 -4.11 0.70
CA ASP A 31 -23.09 -3.04 1.59
C ASP A 31 -21.67 -3.24 2.15
N ASP A 32 -21.31 -4.47 2.54
CA ASP A 32 -19.97 -4.80 3.01
C ASP A 32 -18.96 -4.83 1.86
N CYS A 33 -19.38 -5.27 0.67
CA CYS A 33 -18.54 -5.21 -0.52
C CYS A 33 -18.28 -3.74 -0.92
N ILE A 34 -19.29 -2.87 -0.84
CA ILE A 34 -19.15 -1.42 -1.04
C ILE A 34 -18.24 -0.83 0.03
N ARG A 35 -18.41 -1.19 1.31
CA ARG A 35 -17.59 -0.69 2.41
C ARG A 35 -16.13 -1.09 2.26
N ILE A 36 -15.85 -2.35 1.91
CA ILE A 36 -14.49 -2.85 1.69
C ILE A 36 -13.90 -2.24 0.41
N ALA A 37 -14.68 -2.13 -0.67
CA ALA A 37 -14.25 -1.46 -1.88
C ALA A 37 -13.91 0.00 -1.59
N LEU A 38 -14.71 0.72 -0.80
CA LEU A 38 -14.48 2.11 -0.42
C LEU A 38 -13.30 2.26 0.56
N GLN A 39 -13.10 1.30 1.48
CA GLN A 39 -11.95 1.31 2.40
C GLN A 39 -10.62 0.99 1.68
N ASN A 40 -10.64 0.04 0.73
CA ASN A 40 -9.46 -0.37 -0.02
C ASN A 40 -9.29 0.38 -1.35
N ASN A 41 -10.17 1.32 -1.70
CA ASN A 41 -10.02 2.04 -2.95
C ASN A 41 -8.77 2.93 -2.88
N SER A 42 -7.69 2.45 -3.50
CA SER A 42 -6.47 3.21 -3.74
C SER A 42 -6.78 4.57 -4.39
N GLN A 43 -7.86 4.68 -5.16
CA GLN A 43 -8.32 5.95 -5.74
C GLN A 43 -8.73 6.98 -4.70
N LEU A 44 -9.34 6.59 -3.57
CA LEU A 44 -9.65 7.55 -2.49
C LEU A 44 -8.38 8.03 -1.79
N LYS A 45 -7.39 7.16 -1.64
CA LYS A 45 -6.07 7.55 -1.11
C LYS A 45 -5.35 8.49 -2.09
N ILE A 46 -5.45 8.22 -3.39
CA ILE A 46 -4.93 9.08 -4.46
C ILE A 46 -5.63 10.45 -4.43
N ALA A 47 -6.96 10.48 -4.36
CA ALA A 47 -7.73 11.72 -4.27
C ALA A 47 -7.39 12.54 -3.02
N LYS A 48 -7.22 11.89 -1.86
CA LYS A 48 -6.75 12.56 -0.63
C LYS A 48 -5.34 13.12 -0.77
N ASN A 49 -4.44 12.37 -1.42
CA ASN A 49 -3.08 12.84 -1.67
C ASN A 49 -3.08 14.01 -2.66
N GLN A 50 -3.91 13.97 -3.71
CA GLN A 50 -4.09 15.08 -4.65
C GLN A 50 -4.64 16.33 -3.96
N LEU A 51 -5.61 16.18 -3.05
CA LEU A 51 -6.11 17.29 -2.24
C LEU A 51 -4.97 17.93 -1.42
N LYS A 52 -4.18 17.11 -0.71
CA LYS A 52 -3.02 17.61 0.05
C LYS A 52 -1.99 18.29 -0.84
N ILE A 53 -1.77 17.78 -2.06
CA ILE A 53 -0.87 18.41 -3.02
C ILE A 53 -1.42 19.78 -3.41
N ALA A 54 -2.71 19.90 -3.74
CA ALA A 54 -3.33 21.16 -4.10
C ALA A 54 -3.28 22.21 -2.97
N GLU A 55 -3.51 21.79 -1.71
CA GLU A 55 -3.34 22.65 -0.54
C GLU A 55 -1.89 23.15 -0.40
N LYS A 56 -0.92 22.24 -0.56
CA LYS A 56 0.50 22.61 -0.52
C LYS A 56 0.92 23.51 -1.66
N ASP A 57 0.35 23.32 -2.84
CA ASP A 57 0.64 24.14 -4.03
C ASP A 57 0.10 25.57 -3.86
N HIS A 58 -1.07 25.70 -3.23
CA HIS A 58 -1.63 26.97 -2.81
C HIS A 58 -0.70 27.66 -1.80
N ASP A 59 -0.35 26.99 -0.70
CA ASP A 59 0.56 27.54 0.31
C ASP A 59 1.95 27.88 -0.25
N ALA A 60 2.47 27.07 -1.18
CA ALA A 60 3.73 27.31 -1.87
C ALA A 60 3.63 28.54 -2.79
N SER A 61 2.50 28.73 -3.47
CA SER A 61 2.25 29.92 -4.29
C SER A 61 2.23 31.20 -3.46
N TYR A 62 1.66 31.14 -2.25
CA TYR A 62 1.76 32.24 -1.29
C TYR A 62 3.18 32.41 -0.74
N SER A 63 3.89 31.31 -0.49
CA SER A 63 5.28 31.36 -0.03
C SER A 63 6.22 31.98 -1.07
N ASN A 64 5.91 31.86 -2.36
CA ASN A 64 6.69 32.41 -3.46
C ASN A 64 6.62 33.96 -3.54
N ILE A 65 5.52 34.56 -3.09
CA ILE A 65 5.38 36.02 -3.01
C ILE A 65 5.89 36.59 -1.67
N LEU A 66 6.18 35.72 -0.70
CA LEU A 66 6.67 36.11 0.60
C LEU A 66 8.20 36.10 0.61
N PRO A 67 8.85 37.05 1.34
CA PRO A 67 10.28 37.02 1.52
C PRO A 67 10.69 35.83 2.40
N THR A 68 11.61 35.00 1.89
CA THR A 68 12.21 33.90 2.67
C THR A 68 13.35 34.45 3.54
N ILE A 69 13.40 34.01 4.81
CA ILE A 69 14.50 34.32 5.73
C ILE A 69 15.36 33.08 5.88
N ASP A 70 16.51 33.06 5.23
CA ASP A 70 17.50 31.98 5.33
C ASP A 70 18.74 32.46 6.09
N VAL A 71 19.20 31.67 7.05
CA VAL A 71 20.43 31.94 7.81
C VAL A 71 21.48 30.90 7.41
N SER A 72 22.53 31.35 6.71
CA SER A 72 23.63 30.48 6.29
C SER A 72 24.97 30.95 6.84
N ALA A 73 25.75 30.05 7.44
CA ALA A 73 27.14 30.27 7.82
C ALA A 73 28.05 29.36 6.99
N SER A 74 28.97 29.93 6.22
CA SER A 74 29.92 29.19 5.38
C SER A 74 31.35 29.64 5.67
N GLY A 75 32.27 28.68 5.75
CA GLY A 75 33.69 28.92 5.99
C GLY A 75 34.56 28.10 5.02
N SER A 76 35.04 28.72 3.94
CA SER A 76 35.95 28.11 2.98
C SER A 76 37.40 28.55 3.23
N LYS A 77 38.34 27.61 3.32
CA LYS A 77 39.79 27.89 3.34
C LYS A 77 40.41 27.35 2.05
N PHE A 78 40.75 28.26 1.13
CA PHE A 78 41.48 27.92 -0.09
C PHE A 78 42.95 28.28 0.08
N LYS A 79 43.85 27.30 -0.05
CA LYS A 79 45.31 27.53 -0.08
C LYS A 79 45.77 27.40 -1.53
N GLN A 80 46.02 28.54 -2.17
CA GLN A 80 46.55 28.59 -3.53
C GLN A 80 48.08 28.49 -3.45
N ALA A 81 48.65 27.41 -3.98
CA ALA A 81 50.09 27.29 -4.15
C ALA A 81 50.55 28.24 -5.28
N PRO A 82 51.70 28.91 -5.14
CA PRO A 82 52.16 29.89 -6.12
C PRO A 82 52.37 29.21 -7.49
N SER A 83 51.66 29.69 -8.50
CA SER A 83 51.90 29.34 -9.90
C SER A 83 53.15 30.10 -10.37
N SER A 84 54.32 29.53 -10.09
CA SER A 84 55.61 30.03 -10.55
C SER A 84 56.13 29.17 -11.70
N TYR A 85 55.42 29.14 -12.83
CA TYR A 85 55.92 28.66 -14.13
C TYR A 85 55.14 29.38 -15.24
N ALA A 86 55.53 30.62 -15.54
CA ALA A 86 55.19 31.33 -16.76
C ALA A 86 56.43 32.07 -17.25
#